data_AF-A0A1V4DK86-F1
#
_entry.id   AF-A0A1V4DK86-F1
#
_cell.length_a   1.000
_cell.length_b   1.000
_cell.length_c   1.000
_cell.angle_alpha   90.00
_cell.angle_beta   90.00
_cell.angle_gamma   90.00
#
_symmetry.space_group_name_H-M   'P 1'
#
loop_
_entity.id
_entity.type
_entity.pdbx_description
1 polymer ?
#
loop_
_entity_poly.entity_id
_entity_poly.type
_entity_poly.pdbx_seq_one_letter_code
_entity_poly.pdbx_strand_id
1 'polypeptide(L)'
;MNIERFIEARRQKGFSQNDLAENICTQATLSRFENNSQVPNLKILIKLCERLDLPLSELFPKVGIRYTDVIETLNQAEFLLITSEYQKAKNLMETIDICKIEDNDIVLRYHYLTGFLMVFQHAKITDILFNFDQILLDNGETEDIYHLLAYTGIGMVFARENDVEKAEFYFNKVLEKIYRYPIKKVEDTWRVLNIVYQCGEFYASIHELEASNILLNYAIKICSDNHVTYYLARAAAQLAQNAIEEKKDKNDILELIYDARAYAKINRNEIKLKELKQLELAVKKGL
;
A
#
# COMPACT_ATOMS: atom_id res chain seq x y z
N MET A 1 -5.62 -17.71 21.48
CA MET A 1 -6.64 -18.66 20.97
C MET A 1 -7.90 -18.47 21.80
N ASN A 2 -9.03 -18.17 21.17
CA ASN A 2 -10.30 -17.87 21.83
C ASN A 2 -11.11 -19.16 22.03
N ILE A 3 -10.91 -19.77 23.21
CA ILE A 3 -11.60 -21.01 23.60
C ILE A 3 -13.07 -20.73 23.94
N GLU A 4 -13.40 -19.53 24.43
CA GLU A 4 -14.79 -19.14 24.70
C GLU A 4 -15.63 -19.15 23.42
N ARG A 5 -15.09 -18.61 22.31
CA ARG A 5 -15.72 -18.66 20.99
C ARG A 5 -15.98 -20.10 20.52
N PHE A 6 -15.04 -21.02 20.77
CA PHE A 6 -15.23 -22.44 20.49
C PHE A 6 -16.39 -23.04 21.29
N ILE A 7 -16.44 -22.75 22.60
CA ILE A 7 -17.50 -23.24 23.50
C ILE A 7 -18.87 -22.67 23.10
N GLU A 8 -18.93 -21.39 22.76
CA GLU A 8 -20.14 -20.74 22.26
C GLU A 8 -20.64 -21.41 20.97
N ALA A 9 -19.77 -21.62 19.98
CA ALA A 9 -20.13 -22.27 18.73
C ALA A 9 -20.67 -23.70 18.96
N ARG A 10 -20.03 -24.47 19.86
CA ARG A 10 -20.53 -25.79 20.26
C ARG A 10 -21.94 -25.72 20.87
N ARG A 11 -22.16 -24.79 21.80
CA ARG A 11 -23.46 -24.60 22.46
C ARG A 11 -24.54 -24.13 21.50
N GLN A 12 -24.21 -23.22 20.58
CA GLN A 12 -25.13 -22.73 19.54
C GLN A 12 -25.58 -23.87 18.60
N LYS A 13 -24.70 -24.81 18.29
CA LYS A 13 -25.03 -26.01 17.52
C LYS A 13 -25.67 -27.14 18.33
N GLY A 14 -25.86 -26.96 19.64
CA GLY A 14 -26.51 -27.94 20.51
C GLY A 14 -25.70 -29.21 20.77
N PHE A 15 -24.40 -29.25 20.44
CA PHE A 15 -23.57 -30.43 20.67
C PHE A 15 -23.17 -30.57 22.14
N SER A 16 -23.30 -31.77 22.70
CA SER A 16 -22.59 -32.12 23.94
C SER A 16 -21.09 -32.32 23.66
N GLN A 17 -20.26 -32.36 24.70
CA GLN A 17 -18.84 -32.68 24.52
C GLN A 17 -18.63 -34.10 23.97
N ASN A 18 -19.52 -35.04 24.31
CA ASN A 18 -19.44 -36.40 23.76
C ASN A 18 -19.74 -36.39 22.25
N ASP A 19 -20.82 -35.71 21.85
CA ASP A 19 -21.25 -35.66 20.44
C ASP A 19 -20.21 -34.97 19.56
N LEU A 20 -19.62 -33.88 20.05
CA LEU A 20 -18.58 -33.17 19.31
C LEU A 20 -17.29 -33.99 19.21
N ALA A 21 -16.91 -34.71 20.28
CA ALA A 21 -15.69 -35.52 20.30
C ALA A 21 -15.79 -36.81 19.46
N GLU A 22 -16.99 -37.30 19.18
CA GLU A 22 -17.24 -38.58 18.53
C GLU A 22 -16.44 -38.76 17.22
N ASN A 23 -15.69 -39.86 17.08
CA ASN A 23 -14.83 -40.13 15.92
C ASN A 23 -13.74 -39.06 15.63
N ILE A 24 -13.48 -38.13 16.56
CA ILE A 24 -12.43 -37.11 16.45
C ILE A 24 -11.40 -37.26 17.57
N CYS A 25 -11.83 -37.25 18.83
CA CYS A 25 -10.98 -37.35 20.01
C CYS A 25 -11.75 -37.95 21.20
N THR A 26 -11.13 -38.04 22.38
CA THR A 26 -11.85 -38.46 23.59
C THR A 26 -12.59 -37.28 24.21
N GLN A 27 -13.73 -37.51 24.87
CA GLN A 27 -14.41 -36.44 25.62
C GLN A 27 -13.48 -35.82 26.68
N ALA A 28 -12.60 -36.60 27.30
CA ALA A 28 -11.60 -36.08 28.23
C ALA A 28 -10.58 -35.14 27.56
N THR A 29 -10.26 -35.33 26.27
CA THR A 29 -9.43 -34.41 25.48
C THR A 29 -10.18 -33.12 25.21
N LEU A 30 -11.44 -33.20 24.78
CA LEU A 30 -12.26 -32.03 24.51
C LEU A 30 -12.55 -31.22 25.78
N SER A 31 -12.82 -31.89 26.91
CA SER A 31 -13.03 -31.23 28.20
C SER A 31 -11.76 -30.52 28.69
N ARG A 32 -10.57 -31.11 28.50
CA ARG A 32 -9.30 -30.44 28.83
C ARG A 32 -9.01 -29.25 27.93
N PHE A 33 -9.41 -29.30 26.68
CA PHE A 33 -9.34 -28.16 25.77
C PHE A 33 -10.27 -27.03 26.22
N GLU A 34 -11.55 -27.32 26.50
CA GLU A 34 -12.54 -26.31 26.90
C GLU A 34 -12.29 -25.72 28.30
N ASN A 35 -11.83 -26.52 29.26
CA ASN A 35 -11.75 -26.09 30.66
C ASN A 35 -10.33 -25.73 31.14
N ASN A 36 -9.30 -26.39 30.61
CA ASN A 36 -7.92 -26.26 31.10
C ASN A 36 -6.97 -25.65 30.07
N SER A 37 -7.50 -25.12 28.97
CA SER A 37 -6.74 -24.52 27.87
C SER A 37 -5.64 -25.42 27.27
N GLN A 38 -5.78 -26.75 27.42
CA GLN A 38 -4.83 -27.69 26.85
C GLN A 38 -5.16 -27.90 25.37
N VAL A 39 -4.37 -27.29 24.50
CA VAL A 39 -4.60 -27.32 23.04
C VAL A 39 -4.37 -28.74 22.52
N PRO A 40 -5.37 -29.37 21.87
CA PRO A 40 -5.16 -30.64 21.19
C PRO A 40 -4.27 -30.44 19.96
N ASN A 41 -3.78 -31.53 19.36
CA ASN A 41 -3.01 -31.39 18.13
C ASN A 41 -3.85 -30.72 17.01
N LEU A 42 -3.16 -30.06 16.08
CA LEU A 42 -3.80 -29.28 15.02
C LEU A 42 -4.81 -30.09 14.19
N LYS A 43 -4.54 -31.37 13.96
CA LYS A 43 -5.43 -32.28 13.21
C LYS A 43 -6.77 -32.50 13.92
N ILE A 44 -6.75 -32.62 15.25
CA ILE A 44 -7.96 -32.73 16.07
C ILE A 44 -8.70 -31.39 16.06
N LEU A 45 -7.98 -30.28 16.22
CA LEU A 45 -8.57 -28.95 16.25
C LEU A 45 -9.31 -28.61 14.94
N ILE A 46 -8.70 -28.87 13.78
CA ILE A 46 -9.32 -28.67 12.46
C ILE A 46 -10.61 -29.47 12.34
N LYS A 47 -10.60 -30.77 12.69
CA LYS A 47 -11.79 -31.62 12.61
C LYS A 47 -12.94 -31.16 13.51
N LEU A 48 -12.61 -30.65 14.71
CA LEU A 48 -13.60 -30.09 15.62
C LEU A 48 -14.19 -28.80 15.05
N CYS A 49 -13.35 -27.91 14.50
CA CYS A 49 -13.77 -26.69 13.80
C CYS A 49 -14.69 -26.98 12.60
N GLU A 50 -14.31 -27.92 11.74
CA GLU A 50 -15.11 -28.35 10.59
C GLU A 50 -16.49 -28.83 11.02
N ARG A 51 -16.57 -29.64 12.08
CA ARG A 51 -17.87 -30.12 12.59
C ARG A 51 -18.71 -28.98 13.18
N LEU A 52 -18.06 -27.98 13.77
CA LEU A 52 -18.72 -26.78 14.26
C LEU A 52 -19.05 -25.77 13.16
N ASP A 53 -18.63 -25.98 11.91
CA ASP A 53 -18.65 -24.96 10.85
C ASP A 53 -18.07 -23.63 11.35
N LEU A 54 -17.00 -23.74 12.13
CA LEU A 54 -16.31 -22.61 12.76
C LEU A 54 -14.97 -22.45 12.04
N PRO A 55 -14.76 -21.35 11.29
CA PRO A 55 -13.47 -21.08 10.67
C PRO A 55 -12.35 -21.13 11.70
N LEU A 56 -11.27 -21.84 11.39
CA LEU A 56 -10.12 -21.96 12.30
C LEU A 56 -9.58 -20.56 12.69
N SER A 57 -9.66 -19.58 11.78
CA SER A 57 -9.31 -18.18 12.02
C SER A 57 -10.11 -17.51 13.14
N GLU A 58 -11.34 -17.94 13.44
CA GLU A 58 -12.12 -17.41 14.57
C GLU A 58 -11.63 -17.91 15.93
N LEU A 59 -10.96 -19.07 15.97
CA LEU A 59 -10.30 -19.57 17.18
C LEU A 59 -8.96 -18.89 17.44
N PHE A 60 -8.33 -18.38 16.39
CA PHE A 60 -7.14 -17.56 16.48
C PHE A 60 -7.52 -16.14 16.06
N PRO A 61 -8.42 -15.46 16.82
CA PRO A 61 -8.63 -14.06 16.52
C PRO A 61 -7.27 -13.37 16.66
N LYS A 62 -7.06 -12.29 15.89
CA LYS A 62 -5.86 -11.43 16.00
C LYS A 62 -5.74 -10.73 17.37
N VAL A 63 -6.43 -11.23 18.39
CA VAL A 63 -6.40 -10.84 19.80
C VAL A 63 -4.96 -11.01 20.28
N GLY A 64 -4.32 -9.86 20.48
CA GLY A 64 -2.92 -9.75 20.87
C GLY A 64 -2.12 -8.79 20.00
N ILE A 65 -2.56 -8.52 18.76
CA ILE A 65 -1.93 -7.49 17.92
C ILE A 65 -2.66 -6.17 18.19
N ARG A 66 -2.04 -5.35 19.03
CA ARG A 66 -2.48 -3.96 19.29
C ARG A 66 -2.67 -3.26 17.94
N TYR A 67 -3.75 -2.48 17.81
CA TYR A 67 -4.03 -1.65 16.62
C TYR A 67 -4.37 -2.40 15.31
N THR A 68 -4.81 -3.67 15.36
CA THR A 68 -5.18 -4.44 14.15
C THR A 68 -6.11 -3.68 13.19
N ASP A 69 -7.19 -3.08 13.69
CA ASP A 69 -8.15 -2.35 12.85
C ASP A 69 -7.50 -1.12 12.19
N VAL A 70 -6.61 -0.44 12.91
CA VAL A 70 -5.85 0.72 12.40
C VAL A 70 -4.89 0.28 11.29
N ILE A 71 -4.20 -0.84 11.47
CA ILE A 71 -3.30 -1.40 10.44
C ILE A 71 -4.08 -1.76 9.18
N GLU A 72 -5.26 -2.38 9.30
CA GLU A 72 -6.12 -2.70 8.16
C GLU A 72 -6.61 -1.45 7.45
N THR A 73 -6.95 -0.41 8.22
CA THR A 73 -7.35 0.91 7.72
C THR A 73 -6.21 1.57 6.95
N LEU A 74 -4.98 1.55 7.47
CA LEU A 74 -3.79 2.08 6.80
C LEU A 74 -3.45 1.29 5.52
N ASN A 75 -3.59 -0.04 5.53
CA ASN A 75 -3.39 -0.87 4.33
C ASN A 75 -4.35 -0.47 3.20
N GLN A 76 -5.62 -0.28 3.53
CA GLN A 76 -6.64 0.15 2.56
C GLN A 76 -6.39 1.59 2.09
N ALA A 77 -6.00 2.50 2.99
CA ALA A 77 -5.68 3.88 2.63
C ALA A 77 -4.48 3.97 1.68
N GLU A 78 -3.42 3.19 1.91
CA GLU A 78 -2.25 3.12 1.04
C GLU A 78 -2.61 2.56 -0.34
N PHE A 79 -3.45 1.53 -0.41
CA PHE A 79 -3.97 1.02 -1.68
C PHE A 79 -4.75 2.11 -2.45
N LEU A 80 -5.65 2.82 -1.78
CA LEU A 80 -6.44 3.90 -2.39
C LEU A 80 -5.56 5.08 -2.84
N LEU A 81 -4.47 5.37 -2.12
CA LEU A 81 -3.47 6.36 -2.54
C LEU A 81 -2.82 5.94 -3.87
N ILE A 82 -2.43 4.67 -4.00
CA ILE A 82 -1.80 4.13 -5.21
C ILE A 82 -2.76 4.16 -6.40
N THR A 83 -4.04 3.84 -6.19
CA THR A 83 -5.09 3.85 -7.24
C THR A 83 -5.68 5.23 -7.53
N SER A 84 -5.15 6.28 -6.90
CA SER A 84 -5.57 7.68 -7.06
C SER A 84 -6.99 7.97 -6.55
N GLU A 85 -7.51 7.16 -5.63
CA GLU A 85 -8.80 7.34 -4.97
C GLU A 85 -8.68 8.20 -3.68
N TYR A 86 -8.03 9.37 -3.82
CA TYR A 86 -7.57 10.19 -2.70
C TYR A 86 -8.67 10.60 -1.71
N GLN A 87 -9.87 10.91 -2.18
CA GLN A 87 -10.97 11.31 -1.29
C GLN A 87 -11.43 10.14 -0.40
N LYS A 88 -11.47 8.91 -0.94
CA LYS A 88 -11.82 7.73 -0.14
C LYS A 88 -10.74 7.42 0.88
N ALA A 89 -9.47 7.51 0.47
CA ALA A 89 -8.33 7.34 1.37
C ALA A 89 -8.40 8.35 2.53
N LYS A 90 -8.67 9.63 2.25
CA LYS A 90 -8.84 10.66 3.29
C LYS A 90 -9.96 10.33 4.27
N ASN A 91 -11.16 10.01 3.77
CA ASN A 91 -12.30 9.68 4.64
C ASN A 91 -11.98 8.50 5.55
N LEU A 92 -11.20 7.52 5.05
CA LEU A 92 -10.76 6.37 5.83
C LEU A 92 -9.75 6.78 6.91
N MET A 93 -8.78 7.63 6.57
CA MET A 93 -7.78 8.15 7.51
C MET A 93 -8.40 8.97 8.65
N GLU A 94 -9.47 9.73 8.39
CA GLU A 94 -10.19 10.52 9.40
C GLU A 94 -10.87 9.67 10.49
N THR A 95 -10.99 8.35 10.31
CA THR A 95 -11.51 7.43 11.33
C THR A 95 -10.49 7.04 12.39
N ILE A 96 -9.19 7.29 12.14
CA ILE A 96 -8.11 6.92 13.04
C ILE A 96 -7.89 8.03 14.07
N ASP A 97 -8.05 7.70 15.34
CA ASP A 97 -7.64 8.58 16.45
C ASP A 97 -6.15 8.37 16.75
N ILE A 98 -5.30 9.09 16.02
CA ILE A 98 -3.84 8.93 16.08
C ILE A 98 -3.26 9.20 17.47
N CYS A 99 -3.91 10.05 18.27
CA CYS A 99 -3.48 10.38 19.63
C CYS A 99 -3.54 9.19 20.60
N LYS A 100 -4.23 8.09 20.24
CA LYS A 100 -4.33 6.86 21.03
C LYS A 100 -3.32 5.79 20.61
N ILE A 101 -2.47 6.08 19.62
CA ILE A 101 -1.52 5.12 19.06
C ILE A 101 -0.14 5.41 19.65
N GLU A 102 0.44 4.39 20.28
CA GLU A 102 1.78 4.45 20.88
C GLU A 102 2.85 3.82 19.96
N ASP A 103 2.41 3.05 18.95
CA ASP A 103 3.32 2.37 18.03
C ASP A 103 3.87 3.36 16.98
N ASN A 104 5.19 3.56 17.00
CA ASN A 104 5.86 4.54 16.16
C ASN A 104 5.74 4.22 14.66
N ASP A 105 5.79 2.95 14.24
CA ASP A 105 5.68 2.60 12.82
C ASP A 105 4.28 2.96 12.28
N ILE A 106 3.24 2.72 13.08
CA ILE A 106 1.86 3.11 12.75
C ILE A 106 1.74 4.64 12.67
N VAL A 107 2.37 5.37 13.59
CA VAL A 107 2.36 6.84 13.62
C VAL A 107 3.07 7.42 12.38
N LEU A 108 4.28 6.94 12.07
CA LEU A 108 5.02 7.38 10.87
C LEU A 108 4.25 7.07 9.58
N ARG A 109 3.65 5.88 9.49
CA ARG A 109 2.80 5.50 8.34
C ARG A 109 1.59 6.41 8.21
N TYR A 110 0.94 6.75 9.32
CA TYR A 110 -0.20 7.67 9.33
C TYR A 110 0.19 9.06 8.81
N HIS A 111 1.30 9.63 9.30
CA HIS A 111 1.78 10.93 8.86
C HIS A 111 2.20 10.93 7.39
N TYR A 112 2.86 9.87 6.92
CA TYR A 112 3.23 9.72 5.52
C TYR A 112 1.98 9.74 4.62
N LEU A 113 0.99 8.88 4.90
CA LEU A 113 -0.23 8.82 4.09
C LEU A 113 -0.99 10.14 4.12
N THR A 114 -1.09 10.76 5.30
CA THR A 114 -1.73 12.07 5.47
C THR A 114 -1.03 13.13 4.63
N GLY A 115 0.30 13.22 4.71
CA GLY A 115 1.09 14.18 3.95
C GLY A 115 0.90 14.04 2.44
N PHE A 116 0.97 12.83 1.89
CA PHE A 116 0.75 12.61 0.45
C PHE A 116 -0.68 12.93 0.02
N LEU A 117 -1.69 12.55 0.81
CA LEU A 117 -3.08 12.91 0.53
C LEU A 117 -3.27 14.43 0.50
N MET A 118 -2.64 15.15 1.42
CA MET A 118 -2.67 16.61 1.45
C MET A 118 -1.97 17.23 0.22
N VAL A 119 -0.86 16.65 -0.26
CA VAL A 119 -0.21 17.07 -1.52
C VAL A 119 -1.19 16.94 -2.69
N PHE A 120 -1.78 15.76 -2.89
CA PHE A 120 -2.70 15.49 -4.01
C PHE A 120 -4.03 16.26 -3.92
N GLN A 121 -4.42 16.71 -2.73
CA GLN A 121 -5.59 17.56 -2.51
C GLN A 121 -5.29 19.05 -2.52
N HIS A 122 -4.06 19.45 -2.88
CA HIS A 122 -3.63 20.86 -2.93
C HIS A 122 -3.85 21.61 -1.60
N ALA A 123 -3.59 20.94 -0.46
CA ALA A 123 -3.65 21.56 0.84
C ALA A 123 -2.55 22.64 1.02
N LYS A 124 -2.68 23.42 2.08
CA LYS A 124 -1.70 24.46 2.45
C LYS A 124 -0.32 23.86 2.65
N ILE A 125 0.68 24.52 2.08
CA ILE A 125 2.09 24.12 2.13
C ILE A 125 2.53 23.87 3.58
N THR A 126 2.24 24.81 4.48
CA THR A 126 2.65 24.74 5.88
C THR A 126 2.14 23.49 6.59
N ASP A 127 0.89 23.09 6.29
CA ASP A 127 0.26 21.96 6.94
C ASP A 127 0.81 20.63 6.40
N ILE A 128 1.17 20.60 5.11
CA ILE A 128 1.84 19.46 4.48
C ILE A 128 3.24 19.28 5.05
N LEU A 129 4.04 20.36 5.06
CA LEU A 129 5.40 20.33 5.57
C LEU A 129 5.41 19.93 7.05
N PHE A 130 4.50 20.45 7.86
CA PHE A 130 4.35 20.06 9.26
C PHE A 130 4.15 18.54 9.43
N ASN A 131 3.34 17.90 8.59
CA ASN A 131 3.14 16.45 8.64
C ASN A 131 4.42 15.67 8.30
N PHE A 132 5.17 16.11 7.28
CA PHE A 132 6.44 15.47 6.95
C PHE A 132 7.53 15.75 8.00
N ASP A 133 7.51 16.92 8.65
CA ASP A 133 8.42 17.23 9.75
C ASP A 133 8.18 16.32 10.96
N GLN A 134 6.93 15.89 11.24
CA GLN A 134 6.66 14.89 12.28
C GLN A 134 7.42 13.58 12.03
N ILE A 135 7.63 13.21 10.76
CA ILE A 135 8.41 12.02 10.37
C ILE A 135 9.90 12.31 10.51
N LEU A 136 10.36 13.47 10.03
CA LEU A 136 11.78 13.80 9.99
C LEU A 136 12.39 14.09 11.37
N LEU A 137 11.58 14.52 12.34
CA LEU A 137 12.01 14.75 13.72
C LEU A 137 12.11 13.47 14.55
N ASP A 138 11.57 12.36 14.03
CA ASP A 138 11.74 11.05 14.67
C ASP A 138 13.18 10.55 14.49
N ASN A 139 13.82 10.22 15.62
CA ASN A 139 15.21 9.76 15.70
C ASN A 139 15.32 8.24 15.95
N GLY A 140 14.25 7.47 15.66
CA GLY A 140 14.22 6.02 15.86
C GLY A 140 15.06 5.23 14.85
N GLU A 141 15.34 3.95 15.13
CA GLU A 141 16.08 3.03 14.23
C GLU A 141 15.38 2.77 12.88
N THR A 142 14.13 3.22 12.71
CA THR A 142 13.32 3.15 11.47
C THR A 142 13.69 4.20 10.43
N GLU A 143 14.99 4.54 10.31
CA GLU A 143 15.56 5.56 9.40
C GLU A 143 15.28 5.33 7.90
N ASP A 144 14.70 4.20 7.52
CA ASP A 144 15.01 3.60 6.21
C ASP A 144 14.06 4.03 5.07
N ILE A 145 12.74 4.08 5.30
CA ILE A 145 11.76 4.34 4.22
C ILE A 145 10.84 5.53 4.46
N TYR A 146 10.42 5.80 5.70
CA TYR A 146 9.51 6.92 5.97
C TYR A 146 10.19 8.27 5.80
N HIS A 147 11.47 8.41 6.15
CA HIS A 147 12.25 9.62 5.84
C HIS A 147 12.38 9.83 4.33
N LEU A 148 12.58 8.77 3.54
CA LEU A 148 12.62 8.86 2.08
C LEU A 148 11.27 9.31 1.51
N LEU A 149 10.16 8.77 2.06
CA LEU A 149 8.81 9.21 1.71
C LEU A 149 8.57 10.68 2.10
N ALA A 150 9.03 11.11 3.27
CA ALA A 150 8.91 12.49 3.72
C ALA A 150 9.67 13.46 2.81
N TYR A 151 10.94 13.16 2.48
CA TYR A 151 11.70 13.95 1.51
C TYR A 151 11.05 13.96 0.13
N THR A 152 10.52 12.83 -0.34
CA THR A 152 9.77 12.76 -1.59
C THR A 152 8.56 13.70 -1.56
N GLY A 153 7.76 13.64 -0.49
CA GLY A 153 6.59 14.49 -0.32
C GLY A 153 6.93 15.98 -0.24
N ILE A 154 7.99 16.34 0.48
CA ILE A 154 8.50 17.72 0.53
C ILE A 154 8.99 18.19 -0.85
N GLY A 155 9.69 17.33 -1.59
CA GLY A 155 10.12 17.60 -2.97
C GLY A 155 8.92 17.88 -3.89
N MET A 156 7.85 17.08 -3.78
CA MET A 156 6.60 17.32 -4.51
C MET A 156 5.96 18.66 -4.16
N VAL A 157 5.99 19.07 -2.89
CA VAL A 157 5.48 20.38 -2.46
C VAL A 157 6.26 21.51 -3.12
N PHE A 158 7.60 21.47 -3.09
CA PHE A 158 8.40 22.51 -3.73
C PHE A 158 8.24 22.52 -5.26
N ALA A 159 8.12 21.36 -5.89
CA ALA A 159 7.83 21.25 -7.32
C ALA A 159 6.50 21.92 -7.67
N ARG A 160 5.45 21.70 -6.86
CA ARG A 160 4.15 22.35 -7.01
C ARG A 160 4.21 23.88 -6.92
N GLU A 161 5.10 24.40 -6.09
CA GLU A 161 5.33 25.84 -5.93
C GLU A 161 6.31 26.42 -6.97
N ASN A 162 6.72 25.62 -7.97
CA ASN A 162 7.72 25.96 -8.99
C ASN A 162 9.12 26.31 -8.43
N ASP A 163 9.42 25.89 -7.20
CA ASP A 163 10.75 26.01 -6.60
C ASP A 163 11.59 24.75 -6.95
N VAL A 164 12.00 24.69 -8.22
CA VAL A 164 12.67 23.52 -8.81
C VAL A 164 13.97 23.18 -8.09
N GLU A 165 14.76 24.18 -7.70
CA GLU A 165 16.03 23.98 -7.02
C GLU A 165 15.84 23.23 -5.69
N LYS A 166 14.85 23.64 -4.88
CA LYS A 166 14.54 22.93 -3.63
C LYS A 166 13.93 21.57 -3.89
N ALA A 167 13.04 21.45 -4.87
CA ALA A 167 12.45 20.17 -5.23
C ALA A 167 13.54 19.14 -5.58
N GLU A 168 14.46 19.51 -6.47
CA GLU A 168 15.56 18.67 -6.91
C GLU A 168 16.49 18.31 -5.74
N PHE A 169 16.79 19.25 -4.84
CA PHE A 169 17.56 18.96 -3.63
C PHE A 169 16.97 17.82 -2.81
N TYR A 170 15.65 17.82 -2.59
CA TYR A 170 14.96 16.75 -1.84
C TYR A 170 14.88 15.45 -2.63
N PHE A 171 14.61 15.49 -3.95
CA PHE A 171 14.58 14.28 -4.78
C PHE A 171 15.96 13.61 -4.89
N ASN A 172 17.05 14.38 -4.99
CA ASN A 172 18.42 13.84 -5.03
C ASN A 172 18.79 13.10 -3.74
N LYS A 173 18.39 13.62 -2.57
CA LYS A 173 18.58 12.93 -1.28
C LYS A 173 17.92 11.54 -1.24
N VAL A 174 16.82 11.37 -1.97
CA VAL A 174 16.08 10.12 -2.02
C VAL A 174 16.70 9.16 -3.02
N LEU A 175 17.08 9.64 -4.20
CA LEU A 175 17.63 8.81 -5.28
C LEU A 175 18.88 8.02 -4.86
N GLU A 176 19.82 8.66 -4.17
CA GLU A 176 21.06 8.00 -3.74
C GLU A 176 20.79 6.75 -2.87
N LYS A 177 19.75 6.82 -2.03
CA LYS A 177 19.41 5.79 -1.07
C LYS A 177 18.45 4.74 -1.65
N ILE A 178 17.48 5.15 -2.47
CA ILE A 178 16.40 4.27 -2.93
C ILE A 178 16.90 3.12 -3.83
N TYR A 179 17.97 3.34 -4.60
CA TYR A 179 18.56 2.27 -5.43
C TYR A 179 19.23 1.16 -4.61
N ARG A 180 19.57 1.43 -3.35
CA ARG A 180 20.22 0.48 -2.43
C ARG A 180 19.28 -0.04 -1.36
N TYR A 181 18.04 0.43 -1.35
CA TYR A 181 17.07 0.08 -0.32
C TYR A 181 16.70 -1.43 -0.41
N PRO A 182 16.88 -2.21 0.66
CA PRO A 182 16.54 -3.62 0.67
C PRO A 182 15.02 -3.82 0.84
N ILE A 183 14.32 -4.19 -0.23
CA ILE A 183 12.91 -4.58 -0.16
C ILE A 183 12.81 -5.89 0.64
N LYS A 184 12.27 -5.83 1.85
CA LYS A 184 12.13 -7.00 2.75
C LYS A 184 10.70 -7.52 2.81
N LYS A 185 9.72 -6.63 2.69
CA LYS A 185 8.28 -6.93 2.75
C LYS A 185 7.55 -6.42 1.52
N VAL A 186 6.33 -6.93 1.32
CA VAL A 186 5.48 -6.49 0.20
C VAL A 186 5.10 -5.02 0.34
N GLU A 187 4.88 -4.54 1.58
CA GLU A 187 4.58 -3.15 1.88
C GLU A 187 5.73 -2.21 1.49
N ASP A 188 6.98 -2.64 1.67
CA ASP A 188 8.16 -1.88 1.25
C ASP A 188 8.17 -1.68 -0.27
N THR A 189 7.73 -2.69 -1.02
CA THR A 189 7.66 -2.63 -2.49
C THR A 189 6.76 -1.47 -2.93
N TRP A 190 5.60 -1.29 -2.30
CA TRP A 190 4.67 -0.23 -2.66
C TRP A 190 5.23 1.16 -2.38
N ARG A 191 5.93 1.31 -1.25
CA ARG A 191 6.55 2.57 -0.83
C ARG A 191 7.72 2.95 -1.71
N VAL A 192 8.59 1.99 -2.03
CA VAL A 192 9.69 2.18 -2.98
C VAL A 192 9.16 2.53 -4.36
N LEU A 193 8.13 1.83 -4.84
CA LEU A 193 7.49 2.15 -6.13
C LEU A 193 6.89 3.56 -6.12
N ASN A 194 6.24 3.97 -5.03
CA ASN A 194 5.73 5.32 -4.90
C ASN A 194 6.85 6.34 -5.06
N ILE A 195 7.94 6.19 -4.30
CA ILE A 195 9.11 7.07 -4.36
C ILE A 195 9.66 7.15 -5.78
N VAL A 196 10.02 6.01 -6.38
CA VAL A 196 10.66 5.97 -7.70
C VAL A 196 9.74 6.58 -8.76
N TYR A 197 8.44 6.29 -8.69
CA TYR A 197 7.46 6.89 -9.59
C TYR A 197 7.37 8.41 -9.42
N GLN A 198 7.29 8.93 -8.19
CA GLN A 198 7.26 10.39 -7.96
C GLN A 198 8.55 11.07 -8.43
N CYS A 199 9.72 10.45 -8.26
CA CYS A 199 10.95 10.95 -8.83
C CYS A 199 10.85 11.01 -10.36
N GLY A 200 10.35 9.95 -11.00
CA GLY A 200 10.15 9.91 -12.45
C GLY A 200 9.24 11.03 -12.96
N GLU A 201 8.12 11.27 -12.29
CA GLU A 201 7.20 12.38 -12.60
C GLU A 201 7.89 13.75 -12.42
N PHE A 202 8.67 13.93 -11.36
CA PHE A 202 9.39 15.17 -11.11
C PHE A 202 10.38 15.50 -12.23
N TYR A 203 11.26 14.56 -12.58
CA TYR A 203 12.22 14.78 -13.67
C TYR A 203 11.54 14.99 -15.02
N ALA A 204 10.39 14.34 -15.27
CA ALA A 204 9.58 14.65 -16.45
C ALA A 204 9.08 16.11 -16.42
N SER A 205 8.59 16.58 -15.27
CA SER A 205 8.04 17.94 -15.13
C SER A 205 9.06 19.06 -15.35
N ILE A 206 10.36 18.76 -15.21
CA ILE A 206 11.46 19.70 -15.46
C ILE A 206 12.17 19.42 -16.80
N HIS A 207 11.57 18.63 -17.69
CA HIS A 207 12.08 18.26 -19.02
C HIS A 207 13.36 17.41 -19.02
N GLU A 208 13.74 16.81 -17.88
CA GLU A 208 14.83 15.83 -17.76
C GLU A 208 14.31 14.42 -18.09
N LEU A 209 13.89 14.25 -19.35
CA LEU A 209 13.14 13.06 -19.80
C LEU A 209 13.96 11.77 -19.74
N GLU A 210 15.28 11.83 -19.92
CA GLU A 210 16.15 10.65 -19.80
C GLU A 210 16.17 10.12 -18.37
N ALA A 211 16.38 10.99 -17.39
CA ALA A 211 16.34 10.63 -15.97
C ALA A 211 14.97 10.08 -15.58
N SER A 212 13.90 10.73 -16.05
CA SER A 212 12.53 10.24 -15.86
C SER A 212 12.34 8.83 -16.42
N ASN A 213 12.74 8.59 -17.68
CA ASN A 213 12.61 7.30 -18.34
C ASN A 213 13.39 6.20 -17.60
N ILE A 214 14.59 6.48 -17.10
CA ILE A 214 15.38 5.53 -16.30
C ILE A 214 14.62 5.12 -15.04
N LEU A 215 14.09 6.09 -14.30
CA LEU A 215 13.35 5.85 -13.06
C LEU A 215 12.06 5.07 -13.30
N LEU A 216 11.30 5.43 -14.33
CA LEU A 216 10.04 4.77 -14.67
C LEU A 216 10.25 3.33 -15.13
N ASN A 217 11.30 3.07 -15.91
CA ASN A 217 11.68 1.70 -16.28
C ASN A 217 12.17 0.91 -15.06
N TYR A 218 12.87 1.55 -14.12
CA TYR A 218 13.22 0.92 -12.85
C TYR A 218 11.98 0.56 -12.03
N ALA A 219 10.96 1.42 -11.98
CA ALA A 219 9.67 1.10 -11.35
C ALA A 219 8.95 -0.09 -12.01
N ILE A 220 8.97 -0.17 -13.35
CA ILE A 220 8.42 -1.33 -14.09
C ILE A 220 9.20 -2.61 -13.75
N LYS A 221 10.53 -2.54 -13.66
CA LYS A 221 11.37 -3.67 -13.26
C LYS A 221 11.02 -4.16 -11.85
N ILE A 222 10.92 -3.24 -10.87
CA ILE A 222 10.50 -3.60 -9.50
C ILE A 222 9.12 -4.27 -9.51
N CYS A 223 8.18 -3.73 -10.29
CA CYS A 223 6.85 -4.34 -10.45
C CYS A 223 6.92 -5.78 -10.96
N SER A 224 7.73 -6.02 -12.00
CA SER A 224 7.93 -7.34 -12.59
C SER A 224 8.57 -8.32 -11.61
N ASP A 225 9.66 -7.91 -10.96
CA ASP A 225 10.46 -8.76 -10.06
C ASP A 225 9.68 -9.16 -8.80
N ASN A 226 8.72 -8.33 -8.36
CA ASN A 226 7.90 -8.55 -7.16
C ASN A 226 6.45 -8.97 -7.47
N HIS A 227 6.10 -9.17 -8.74
CA HIS A 227 4.75 -9.51 -9.20
C HIS A 227 3.64 -8.56 -8.71
N VAL A 228 3.92 -7.25 -8.67
CA VAL A 228 2.93 -6.21 -8.33
C VAL A 228 2.56 -5.40 -9.56
N THR A 229 1.27 -5.08 -9.72
CA THR A 229 0.74 -4.55 -10.98
C THR A 229 0.29 -3.09 -10.92
N TYR A 230 0.10 -2.51 -9.74
CA TYR A 230 -0.60 -1.23 -9.56
C TYR A 230 0.12 -0.03 -10.18
N TYR A 231 1.46 0.02 -10.06
CA TYR A 231 2.26 1.12 -10.61
C TYR A 231 2.59 0.96 -12.10
N LEU A 232 2.45 -0.24 -12.69
CA LEU A 232 2.75 -0.48 -14.11
C LEU A 232 1.95 0.46 -15.03
N ALA A 233 0.66 0.63 -14.75
CA ALA A 233 -0.21 1.51 -15.53
C ALA A 233 0.24 2.98 -15.45
N ARG A 234 0.67 3.43 -14.27
CA ARG A 234 1.11 4.81 -14.05
C ARG A 234 2.46 5.06 -14.71
N ALA A 235 3.42 4.16 -14.51
CA ALA A 235 4.76 4.28 -15.09
C ALA A 235 4.72 4.24 -16.63
N ALA A 236 3.98 3.29 -17.23
CA ALA A 236 3.83 3.21 -18.67
C ALA A 236 3.09 4.42 -19.26
N ALA A 237 2.10 4.97 -18.55
CA ALA A 237 1.43 6.20 -18.97
C ALA A 237 2.38 7.40 -18.99
N GLN A 238 3.23 7.55 -17.97
CA GLN A 238 4.22 8.63 -17.94
C GLN A 238 5.31 8.43 -19.00
N LEU A 239 5.76 7.19 -19.24
CA LEU A 239 6.68 6.90 -20.36
C LEU A 239 6.07 7.29 -21.71
N ALA A 240 4.76 7.05 -21.91
CA ALA A 240 4.07 7.51 -23.11
C ALA A 240 4.06 9.05 -23.21
N GLN A 241 3.85 9.75 -22.10
CA GLN A 241 3.88 11.22 -22.05
C GLN A 241 5.27 11.77 -22.35
N ASN A 242 6.33 11.15 -21.81
CA ASN A 242 7.70 11.51 -22.12
C ASN A 242 8.02 11.26 -23.61
N ALA A 243 7.59 10.11 -24.16
CA ALA A 243 7.79 9.77 -25.57
C ALA A 243 7.09 10.75 -26.53
N ILE A 244 5.91 11.26 -26.14
CA ILE A 244 5.21 12.34 -26.85
C ILE A 244 6.07 13.59 -26.91
N GLU A 245 6.63 13.99 -25.78
CA GLU A 245 7.44 15.20 -25.66
C GLU A 245 8.77 15.10 -26.42
N GLU A 246 9.39 13.92 -26.40
CA GLU A 246 10.56 13.56 -27.21
C GLU A 246 10.23 13.46 -28.72
N LYS A 247 8.95 13.58 -29.11
CA LYS A 247 8.45 13.43 -30.49
C LYS A 247 8.86 12.11 -31.12
N LYS A 248 8.78 11.02 -30.34
CA LYS A 248 9.00 9.65 -30.83
C LYS A 248 7.97 9.24 -31.87
N ASP A 249 8.21 8.11 -32.53
CA ASP A 249 7.28 7.59 -33.52
C ASP A 249 5.90 7.36 -32.89
N LYS A 250 4.86 7.66 -33.68
CA LYS A 250 3.47 7.53 -33.25
C LYS A 250 3.14 6.11 -32.79
N ASN A 251 3.72 5.09 -33.43
CA ASN A 251 3.45 3.70 -33.07
C ASN A 251 4.08 3.35 -31.72
N ASP A 252 5.31 3.80 -31.46
CA ASP A 252 5.99 3.59 -30.18
C ASP A 252 5.19 4.21 -29.02
N ILE A 253 4.68 5.42 -29.22
CA ILE A 253 3.81 6.10 -28.23
C ILE A 253 2.52 5.30 -28.00
N LEU A 254 1.88 4.83 -29.08
CA LEU A 254 0.64 4.06 -28.97
C LEU A 254 0.86 2.71 -28.28
N GLU A 255 2.00 2.06 -28.50
CA GLU A 255 2.38 0.82 -27.81
C GLU A 255 2.44 1.04 -26.29
N LEU A 256 3.15 2.08 -25.83
CA LEU A 256 3.21 2.44 -24.41
C LEU A 256 1.82 2.72 -23.81
N ILE A 257 0.94 3.40 -24.57
CA ILE A 257 -0.45 3.65 -24.14
C ILE A 257 -1.24 2.34 -24.04
N TYR A 258 -1.02 1.38 -24.95
CA TYR A 258 -1.70 0.09 -24.94
C TYR A 258 -1.27 -0.77 -23.76
N ASP A 259 0.02 -0.79 -23.44
CA ASP A 259 0.56 -1.43 -22.25
C ASP A 259 -0.05 -0.83 -20.98
N ALA A 260 0.02 0.51 -20.85
CA ALA A 260 -0.57 1.23 -19.72
C ALA A 260 -2.06 0.88 -19.54
N ARG A 261 -2.80 0.77 -20.64
CA ARG A 261 -4.23 0.43 -20.64
C ARG A 261 -4.47 -1.03 -20.26
N ALA A 262 -3.62 -1.96 -20.69
CA ALA A 262 -3.71 -3.36 -20.28
C ALA A 262 -3.49 -3.49 -18.76
N TYR A 263 -2.47 -2.83 -18.22
CA TYR A 263 -2.21 -2.80 -16.78
C TYR A 263 -3.34 -2.14 -16.00
N ALA A 264 -3.90 -1.03 -16.49
CA ALA A 264 -5.02 -0.37 -15.83
C ALA A 264 -6.28 -1.26 -15.79
N LYS A 265 -6.56 -2.04 -16.84
CA LYS A 265 -7.68 -3.01 -16.86
C LYS A 265 -7.51 -4.12 -15.84
N ILE A 266 -6.31 -4.71 -15.75
CA ILE A 266 -6.01 -5.79 -14.79
C ILE A 266 -6.27 -5.28 -13.36
N ASN A 267 -5.87 -4.05 -13.05
CA ASN A 267 -6.07 -3.44 -11.74
C ASN A 267 -7.45 -2.80 -11.53
N ARG A 268 -8.35 -2.85 -12.52
CA ARG A 268 -9.67 -2.17 -12.50
C ARG A 268 -9.56 -0.67 -12.15
N ASN A 269 -8.51 -0.01 -12.60
CA ASN A 269 -8.29 1.41 -12.35
C ASN A 269 -9.06 2.27 -13.36
N GLU A 270 -10.34 2.52 -13.07
CA GLU A 270 -11.25 3.27 -13.94
C GLU A 270 -10.84 4.73 -14.16
N ILE A 271 -10.15 5.35 -13.18
CA ILE A 271 -9.63 6.72 -13.30
C ILE A 271 -8.57 6.75 -14.40
N LYS A 272 -7.56 5.88 -14.30
CA LYS A 272 -6.47 5.80 -15.27
C LYS A 272 -6.94 5.37 -16.65
N LEU A 273 -7.95 4.48 -16.75
CA LEU A 273 -8.53 4.08 -18.03
C LEU A 273 -9.17 5.25 -18.79
N LYS A 274 -9.83 6.18 -18.08
CA LYS A 274 -10.41 7.38 -18.69
C LYS A 274 -9.33 8.32 -19.21
N GLU A 275 -8.28 8.56 -18.42
CA GLU A 275 -7.13 9.38 -18.81
C GLU A 275 -6.43 8.82 -20.06
N LEU A 276 -6.11 7.51 -20.05
CA LEU A 276 -5.44 6.85 -21.18
C LEU A 276 -6.26 6.88 -22.47
N LYS A 277 -7.59 6.79 -22.37
CA LYS A 277 -8.48 6.91 -23.53
C LYS A 277 -8.40 8.29 -24.17
N GLN A 278 -8.31 9.35 -23.36
CA GLN A 278 -8.15 10.71 -23.86
C GLN A 278 -6.78 10.89 -24.52
N LEU A 279 -5.71 10.42 -23.87
CA LEU A 279 -4.35 10.48 -24.40
C LEU A 279 -4.22 9.75 -25.75
N GLU A 280 -4.77 8.54 -25.85
CA GLU A 280 -4.79 7.77 -27.11
C GLU A 280 -5.47 8.53 -28.26
N LEU A 281 -6.62 9.16 -27.98
CA LEU A 281 -7.36 9.94 -28.96
C LEU A 281 -6.56 11.15 -29.44
N ALA A 282 -5.85 11.82 -28.53
CA ALA A 282 -4.99 12.95 -28.86
C ALA A 282 -3.84 12.50 -29.78
N VAL A 283 -3.07 11.48 -29.40
CA VAL A 283 -1.98 10.92 -30.21
C VAL A 283 -2.47 10.46 -31.59
N LYS A 284 -3.63 9.81 -31.67
CA LYS A 284 -4.21 9.38 -32.96
C LYS A 284 -4.53 10.55 -33.88
N LYS A 285 -4.93 11.69 -33.33
CA LYS A 285 -5.21 12.94 -34.06
C LYS A 285 -3.96 13.74 -34.43
N GLY A 286 -2.78 13.31 -33.97
CA GLY A 286 -1.51 14.02 -34.17
C GLY A 286 -1.11 14.96 -33.03
N LEU A 287 -1.81 14.82 -31.89
CA LEU A 287 -1.84 15.71 -30.72
C LEU A 287 -2.36 17.11 -31.04
#